data_AF-A0A937JXQ2-F1
#
_entry.id   AF-A0A937JXQ2-F1
#
_cell.length_a   1.000
_cell.length_b   1.000
_cell.length_c   1.000
_cell.angle_alpha   90.00
_cell.angle_beta   90.00
_cell.angle_gamma   90.00
#
_symmetry.space_group_name_H-M   'P 1'
#
loop_
_entity.id
_entity.type
_entity.pdbx_description
1 polymer ?
#
loop_
_entity_poly.entity_id
_entity_poly.type
_entity_poly.pdbx_seq_one_letter_code
_entity_poly.pdbx_strand_id
1 'polypeptide(L)'
;MNITDDHIVILGAIHDSNEQALNITEFCLEKQVPKEKVDPLVNDLEEYDMIETEEEEGVYYLTPYGYEYLEKYDYGEKKPRKEAFQDFGRLNEAVQEMGSSKALKRTTLWLLIFGVLITALMIFLPELFKTDAPSGLEKNDYIMRAADSIRSESNVVDTLNNISE
;
A
#
# COMPACT_ATOMS: atom_id res chain seq x y z
N MET A 1 -25.67 -10.47 -19.22
CA MET A 1 -24.62 -9.77 -19.96
C MET A 1 -24.32 -8.47 -19.24
N ASN A 2 -23.13 -8.33 -18.65
CA ASN A 2 -22.74 -7.12 -17.92
C ASN A 2 -21.64 -6.40 -18.71
N ILE A 3 -22.02 -5.57 -19.68
CA ILE A 3 -21.09 -4.78 -20.49
C ILE A 3 -20.92 -3.41 -19.84
N THR A 4 -19.68 -3.05 -19.53
CA THR A 4 -19.29 -1.73 -19.01
C THR A 4 -18.77 -0.82 -20.12
N ASP A 5 -18.60 0.47 -19.85
CA ASP A 5 -18.04 1.42 -20.80
C ASP A 5 -16.63 1.00 -21.28
N ASP A 6 -15.83 0.35 -20.43
CA ASP A 6 -14.49 -0.14 -20.80
C ASP A 6 -14.53 -1.19 -21.92
N HIS A 7 -15.55 -2.06 -21.90
CA HIS A 7 -15.79 -3.03 -22.96
C HIS A 7 -16.15 -2.32 -24.27
N ILE A 8 -16.98 -1.28 -24.21
CA ILE A 8 -17.34 -0.46 -25.38
C ILE A 8 -16.11 0.22 -25.97
N VAL A 9 -15.17 0.66 -25.13
CA VAL A 9 -13.92 1.26 -25.63
C VAL A 9 -13.08 0.22 -26.37
N ILE A 10 -12.99 -1.03 -25.90
CA ILE A 10 -12.27 -2.10 -26.61
C ILE A 10 -12.96 -2.41 -27.94
N LEU A 11 -14.27 -2.62 -27.94
CA LEU A 11 -15.06 -2.87 -29.15
C LEU A 11 -14.92 -1.71 -30.15
N GLY A 12 -15.01 -0.48 -29.65
CA GLY A 12 -14.82 0.74 -30.43
C GLY A 12 -13.40 0.91 -30.97
N ALA A 13 -12.38 0.47 -30.23
CA ALA A 13 -11.00 0.49 -30.68
C ALA A 13 -10.75 -0.53 -31.81
N ILE A 14 -11.40 -1.70 -31.77
CA ILE A 14 -11.39 -2.65 -32.88
C ILE A 14 -12.11 -2.05 -34.10
N HIS A 15 -13.32 -1.50 -33.90
CA HIS A 15 -14.12 -0.90 -34.96
C HIS A 15 -13.41 0.26 -35.68
N ASP A 16 -12.76 1.15 -34.91
CA ASP A 16 -12.10 2.34 -35.42
C ASP A 16 -10.70 2.04 -35.99
N SER A 17 -10.21 0.80 -35.90
CA SER A 17 -8.91 0.41 -36.44
C SER A 17 -8.96 0.19 -37.95
N ASN A 18 -7.85 0.46 -38.64
CA ASN A 18 -7.78 0.38 -40.11
C ASN A 18 -8.06 -1.02 -40.67
N GLU A 19 -7.73 -2.06 -39.90
CA GLU A 19 -7.89 -3.45 -40.29
C GLU A 19 -9.07 -4.13 -39.57
N GLN A 20 -9.87 -3.36 -38.81
CA GLN A 20 -10.92 -3.89 -37.94
C GLN A 20 -10.43 -4.99 -36.98
N ALA A 21 -9.15 -4.87 -36.63
CA ALA A 21 -8.39 -5.77 -35.78
C ALA A 21 -7.73 -4.97 -34.66
N LEU A 22 -7.61 -5.55 -33.47
CA LEU A 22 -6.90 -4.94 -32.37
C LEU A 22 -5.88 -5.92 -31.78
N ASN A 23 -4.62 -5.55 -31.83
CA ASN A 23 -3.59 -6.20 -31.03
C ASN A 23 -3.67 -5.69 -29.59
N ILE A 24 -4.06 -6.55 -28.64
CA ILE A 24 -4.26 -6.15 -27.24
C ILE A 24 -2.93 -5.73 -26.59
N THR A 25 -1.82 -6.32 -26.99
CA THR A 25 -0.51 -5.94 -26.45
C THR A 25 -0.14 -4.53 -26.86
N GLU A 26 -0.33 -4.18 -28.14
CA GLU A 26 -0.09 -2.81 -28.63
C GLU A 26 -1.08 -1.80 -28.03
N PHE A 27 -2.35 -2.18 -27.92
CA PHE A 27 -3.38 -1.37 -27.28
C PHE A 27 -3.02 -1.02 -25.82
N CYS A 28 -2.62 -2.01 -25.04
CA CYS A 28 -2.20 -1.82 -23.65
C CYS A 28 -1.00 -0.86 -23.55
N LEU A 29 -0.04 -0.98 -24.47
CA LEU A 29 1.12 -0.09 -24.54
C LEU A 29 0.72 1.35 -24.91
N GLU A 30 -0.12 1.54 -25.92
CA GLU A 30 -0.57 2.85 -26.37
C GLU A 30 -1.38 3.58 -25.30
N LYS A 31 -2.30 2.86 -24.64
CA LYS A 31 -3.14 3.41 -23.58
C LYS A 31 -2.46 3.42 -22.21
N GLN A 32 -1.26 2.85 -22.09
CA GLN A 32 -0.52 2.70 -20.84
C GLN A 32 -1.32 1.96 -19.75
N VAL A 33 -2.13 0.99 -20.15
CA VAL A 33 -2.97 0.19 -19.26
C VAL A 33 -2.32 -1.18 -19.04
N PRO A 34 -2.25 -1.69 -17.79
CA PRO A 34 -1.73 -3.03 -17.52
C PRO A 34 -2.59 -4.10 -18.18
N LYS A 35 -1.95 -5.12 -18.79
CA LYS A 35 -2.63 -6.20 -19.49
C LYS A 35 -3.58 -6.98 -18.57
N GLU A 36 -3.24 -7.13 -17.30
CA GLU A 36 -4.06 -7.82 -16.29
C GLU A 36 -5.43 -7.17 -16.04
N LYS A 37 -5.60 -5.90 -16.45
CA LYS A 37 -6.89 -5.19 -16.39
C LYS A 37 -7.70 -5.34 -17.68
N VAL A 38 -7.03 -5.53 -18.81
CA VAL A 38 -7.66 -5.64 -20.13
C VAL A 38 -8.07 -7.08 -20.40
N ASP A 39 -7.25 -8.06 -20.00
CA ASP A 39 -7.53 -9.49 -20.22
C ASP A 39 -8.92 -9.94 -19.73
N PRO A 40 -9.40 -9.55 -18.52
CA PRO A 40 -10.75 -9.93 -18.10
C PRO A 40 -11.85 -9.35 -18.99
N LEU A 41 -11.68 -8.12 -19.49
CA LEU A 41 -12.65 -7.47 -20.37
C LEU A 41 -12.69 -8.16 -21.74
N VAL A 42 -11.52 -8.55 -22.25
CA VAL A 42 -11.38 -9.30 -23.50
C VAL A 42 -12.04 -10.67 -23.36
N ASN A 43 -11.76 -11.39 -22.27
CA ASN A 43 -12.39 -12.69 -22.00
C ASN A 43 -13.91 -12.58 -21.90
N ASP A 44 -14.43 -11.53 -21.24
CA ASP A 44 -15.87 -11.27 -21.17
C ASP A 44 -16.46 -11.05 -22.58
N LEU A 45 -15.79 -10.26 -23.44
CA LEU A 45 -16.23 -10.02 -24.81
C LEU A 45 -16.19 -11.27 -25.69
N GLU A 46 -15.20 -12.15 -25.50
CA GLU A 46 -15.14 -13.46 -26.17
C GLU A 46 -16.27 -14.38 -25.70
N GLU A 47 -16.53 -14.43 -24.38
CA GLU A 47 -17.63 -15.26 -23.83
C GLU A 47 -19.00 -14.80 -24.33
N TYR A 48 -19.16 -13.49 -24.57
CA TYR A 48 -20.37 -12.92 -25.17
C TYR A 48 -20.40 -12.99 -26.69
N ASP A 49 -19.44 -13.66 -27.34
CA ASP A 49 -19.34 -13.79 -28.80
C ASP A 49 -19.34 -12.43 -29.51
N MET A 50 -18.75 -11.41 -28.90
CA MET A 50 -18.64 -10.06 -29.47
C MET A 50 -17.32 -9.84 -30.20
N ILE A 51 -16.29 -10.58 -29.79
CA ILE A 51 -14.97 -10.58 -30.43
C ILE A 51 -14.49 -12.01 -30.64
N GLU A 52 -13.59 -12.19 -31.61
CA GLU A 52 -12.97 -13.46 -31.93
C GLU A 52 -11.50 -13.30 -32.33
N THR A 53 -10.76 -14.42 -32.28
CA THR A 53 -9.34 -14.50 -32.67
C THR A 53 -9.21 -15.51 -33.82
N GLU A 54 -8.67 -15.10 -34.98
CA GLU A 54 -8.60 -15.98 -36.17
C GLU A 54 -7.25 -16.73 -36.32
N GLU A 55 -6.11 -16.03 -36.26
CA GLU A 55 -4.81 -16.63 -36.65
C GLU A 55 -3.63 -16.21 -35.75
N GLU A 56 -3.61 -14.98 -35.27
CA GLU A 56 -2.52 -14.44 -34.45
C GLU A 56 -2.95 -14.30 -32.98
N GLU A 57 -2.16 -14.91 -32.09
CA GLU A 57 -2.42 -14.87 -30.66
C GLU A 57 -2.36 -13.42 -30.13
N GLY A 58 -3.49 -12.92 -29.62
CA GLY A 58 -3.61 -11.57 -29.08
C GLY A 58 -4.09 -10.50 -30.06
N VAL A 59 -4.51 -10.88 -31.28
CA VAL A 59 -5.18 -10.01 -32.26
C VAL A 59 -6.66 -10.37 -32.34
N TYR A 60 -7.53 -9.41 -32.03
CA TYR A 60 -8.97 -9.63 -31.92
C TYR A 60 -9.75 -8.86 -32.97
N TYR A 61 -10.81 -9.48 -33.47
CA TYR A 61 -11.73 -8.95 -34.46
C TYR A 61 -13.14 -8.87 -33.88
N LEU A 62 -13.98 -8.00 -34.44
CA LEU A 62 -15.40 -7.95 -34.08
C LEU A 62 -16.17 -9.05 -34.82
N THR A 63 -16.98 -9.80 -34.07
CA THR A 63 -17.95 -10.71 -34.68
C THR A 63 -19.14 -9.92 -35.26
N PRO A 64 -20.00 -10.52 -36.08
CA PRO A 64 -21.26 -9.89 -36.51
C PRO A 64 -22.12 -9.40 -35.32
N TYR A 65 -22.11 -10.14 -34.21
CA TYR A 65 -22.85 -9.76 -33.01
C TYR A 65 -22.22 -8.54 -32.32
N GLY A 66 -20.89 -8.45 -32.26
CA GLY A 66 -20.17 -7.27 -31.76
C GLY A 66 -20.50 -5.99 -32.55
N TYR A 67 -20.56 -6.10 -33.89
CA TYR A 67 -20.98 -4.99 -34.75
C TYR A 67 -22.42 -4.52 -34.47
N GLU A 68 -23.37 -5.46 -34.44
CA GLU A 68 -24.76 -5.12 -34.12
C GLU A 68 -24.89 -4.47 -32.74
N TYR A 69 -24.10 -4.93 -31.78
CA TYR A 69 -24.13 -4.39 -30.43
C TYR A 69 -23.62 -2.95 -30.38
N LEU A 70 -22.52 -2.63 -31.07
CA LEU A 70 -22.01 -1.25 -31.19
C LEU A 70 -23.01 -0.31 -31.88
N GLU A 71 -23.69 -0.79 -32.92
CA GLU A 71 -24.73 -0.02 -33.61
C GLU A 71 -25.93 0.26 -32.68
N LYS A 72 -26.39 -0.75 -31.94
CA LYS A 72 -27.47 -0.60 -30.93
C LYS A 72 -27.07 0.32 -29.77
N TYR A 73 -25.80 0.32 -29.39
CA TYR A 73 -25.26 1.21 -28.36
C TYR A 73 -25.16 2.67 -28.85
N ASP A 74 -25.34 2.92 -30.15
CA ASP A 74 -25.21 4.23 -30.76
C ASP A 74 -23.79 4.79 -30.58
N TYR A 75 -22.79 3.93 -30.80
CA TYR A 75 -21.37 4.27 -30.62
C TYR A 75 -20.93 5.49 -31.45
N GLY A 76 -21.59 5.75 -32.59
CA GLY A 76 -21.34 6.92 -33.43
C GLY A 76 -21.67 8.25 -32.74
N GLU A 77 -22.78 8.33 -31.99
CA GLU A 77 -23.21 9.54 -31.28
C GLU A 77 -22.74 9.56 -29.81
N LYS A 78 -22.62 8.39 -29.18
CA LYS A 78 -22.28 8.20 -27.76
C LYS A 78 -20.95 7.47 -27.60
N LYS A 79 -19.88 8.07 -28.12
CA LYS A 79 -18.53 7.56 -27.83
C LYS A 79 -18.30 7.59 -26.31
N PRO A 80 -17.86 6.48 -25.70
CA PRO A 80 -17.50 6.46 -24.28
C PRO A 80 -16.44 7.54 -24.01
N ARG A 81 -16.51 8.17 -22.82
CA ARG A 81 -15.54 9.20 -22.46
C ARG A 81 -14.14 8.61 -22.53
N LYS A 82 -13.20 9.34 -23.16
CA LYS A 82 -11.77 8.99 -23.19
C LYS A 82 -11.14 8.77 -21.79
N GLU A 83 -11.86 9.13 -20.74
CA GLU A 83 -11.49 8.99 -19.33
C GLU A 83 -11.45 7.53 -18.84
N ALA A 84 -12.17 6.60 -19.48
CA ALA A 84 -12.30 5.19 -19.08
C ALA A 84 -10.95 4.49 -18.78
N PHE A 85 -9.89 4.87 -19.51
CA PHE A 85 -8.54 4.35 -19.27
C PHE A 85 -7.53 5.38 -18.74
N GLN A 86 -7.88 6.67 -18.69
CA GLN A 86 -6.93 7.74 -18.31
C GLN A 86 -6.56 7.73 -16.81
N ASP A 87 -7.44 7.24 -15.95
CA ASP A 87 -7.15 7.17 -14.52
C ASP A 87 -6.02 6.18 -14.19
N PHE A 88 -5.76 5.20 -15.05
CA PHE A 88 -4.70 4.21 -14.85
C PHE A 88 -3.31 4.71 -15.28
N GLY A 89 -3.22 5.49 -16.36
CA GLY A 89 -1.95 6.05 -16.83
C GLY A 89 -1.27 6.92 -15.76
N ARG A 90 -2.05 7.66 -14.97
CA ARG A 90 -1.53 8.48 -13.85
C ARG A 90 -0.95 7.67 -12.70
N LEU A 91 -1.51 6.49 -12.42
CA LEU A 91 -1.02 5.62 -11.37
C LEU A 91 0.24 4.87 -11.84
N ASN A 92 0.28 4.47 -13.12
CA ASN A 92 1.41 3.78 -13.71
C ASN A 92 2.61 4.72 -13.90
N GLU A 93 2.40 5.97 -14.33
CA GLU A 93 3.45 7.00 -14.33
C GLU A 93 4.03 7.21 -12.92
N ALA A 94 3.19 7.29 -11.88
CA ALA A 94 3.67 7.43 -10.50
C ALA A 94 4.52 6.23 -10.02
N VAL A 95 4.18 5.00 -10.45
CA VAL A 95 4.94 3.79 -10.13
C VAL A 95 6.23 3.69 -10.96
N GLN A 96 6.19 4.07 -12.23
CA GLN A 96 7.34 4.06 -13.14
C GLN A 96 8.34 5.18 -12.78
N GLU A 97 7.85 6.33 -12.29
CA GLU A 97 8.65 7.41 -11.73
C GLU A 97 9.29 7.00 -10.38
N MET A 98 8.63 6.14 -9.59
CA MET A 98 9.21 5.48 -8.41
C MET A 98 10.34 4.50 -8.76
N GLY A 99 10.28 3.86 -9.93
CA GLY A 99 11.32 2.96 -10.46
C GLY A 99 12.56 3.67 -11.01
N SER A 100 12.56 5.01 -11.04
CA SER A 100 13.71 5.82 -11.47
C SER A 100 14.94 5.58 -10.59
N SER A 101 16.07 5.23 -11.22
CA SER A 101 17.40 5.06 -10.60
C SER A 101 17.80 6.18 -9.62
N LYS A 102 17.25 7.40 -9.79
CA LYS A 102 17.48 8.53 -8.87
C LYS A 102 16.69 8.41 -7.55
N ALA A 103 15.44 7.94 -7.60
CA ALA A 103 14.62 7.69 -6.42
C ALA A 103 15.20 6.53 -5.61
N LEU A 104 15.61 5.45 -6.28
CA LEU A 104 16.22 4.29 -5.65
C LEU A 104 17.51 4.65 -4.88
N LYS A 105 18.40 5.47 -5.49
CA LYS A 105 19.61 5.98 -4.81
C LYS A 105 19.27 6.82 -3.58
N ARG A 106 18.22 7.63 -3.66
CA ARG A 106 17.80 8.49 -2.54
C ARG A 106 17.24 7.67 -1.39
N THR A 107 16.43 6.65 -1.68
CA THR A 107 15.85 5.75 -0.67
C THR A 107 16.93 4.89 -0.02
N THR A 108 17.89 4.35 -0.78
CA THR A 108 19.02 3.59 -0.22
C THR A 108 19.93 4.47 0.64
N LEU A 109 20.17 5.73 0.24
CA LEU A 109 20.93 6.67 1.05
C LEU A 109 20.23 6.98 2.38
N TRP A 110 18.91 7.17 2.35
CA TRP A 110 18.10 7.35 3.57
C TRP A 110 18.13 6.12 4.49
N LEU A 111 18.04 4.91 3.94
CA LEU A 111 18.16 3.67 4.71
C LEU A 111 19.54 3.52 5.35
N LEU A 112 20.62 3.89 4.64
CA LEU A 112 21.97 3.89 5.18
C LEU A 112 22.12 4.88 6.33
N ILE A 113 21.64 6.12 6.15
CA ILE A 113 21.67 7.15 7.19
C ILE A 113 20.87 6.67 8.41
N PHE A 114 19.68 6.13 8.20
CA PHE A 114 18.82 5.63 9.28
C PHE A 114 19.45 4.45 10.02
N GLY A 115 20.09 3.52 9.31
CA GLY A 115 20.81 2.40 9.91
C GLY A 115 22.00 2.85 10.77
N VAL A 116 22.77 3.83 10.28
CA VAL A 116 23.87 4.44 11.07
C VAL A 116 23.32 5.15 12.30
N LEU A 117 22.19 5.84 12.18
CA LEU A 117 21.56 6.58 13.28
C LEU A 117 21.02 5.63 14.37
N ILE A 118 20.40 4.51 13.99
CA ILE A 118 19.96 3.46 14.93
C ILE A 118 21.17 2.83 15.63
N THR A 119 22.23 2.51 14.87
CA THR A 119 23.43 1.90 15.45
C THR A 119 24.11 2.86 16.42
N ALA A 120 24.22 4.14 16.07
CA ALA A 120 24.71 5.18 16.96
C ALA A 120 23.83 5.30 18.21
N LEU A 121 22.50 5.31 18.07
CA LEU A 121 21.59 5.30 19.21
C LEU A 121 21.81 4.08 20.10
N MET A 122 21.94 2.87 19.56
CA MET A 122 22.20 1.67 20.38
C MET A 122 23.56 1.69 21.09
N ILE A 123 24.58 2.33 20.53
CA ILE A 123 25.91 2.42 21.14
C ILE A 123 25.97 3.53 22.20
N PHE A 124 25.33 4.67 21.96
CA PHE A 124 25.37 5.83 22.86
C PHE A 124 24.21 5.89 23.88
N LEU A 125 23.06 5.22 23.67
CA LEU A 125 22.01 5.07 24.69
C LEU A 125 22.46 4.34 25.97
N PRO A 126 23.22 3.24 25.91
CA PRO A 126 23.61 2.54 27.14
C PRO A 126 24.54 3.39 28.03
N GLU A 127 25.18 4.45 27.51
CA GLU A 127 25.94 5.39 28.34
C GLU A 127 25.05 6.43 29.02
N LEU A 128 23.91 6.82 28.43
CA LEU A 128 22.94 7.72 29.05
C LEU A 128 22.04 7.03 30.09
N PHE A 129 21.86 5.70 30.00
CA PHE A 129 21.09 4.90 30.96
C PHE A 129 21.94 4.10 31.96
N LYS A 130 23.26 4.26 31.95
CA LYS A 130 24.09 3.99 33.15
C LYS A 130 23.85 5.08 34.19
N THR A 131 22.60 5.21 34.63
CA THR A 131 22.32 5.78 35.94
C THR A 131 23.00 4.83 36.92
N ASP A 132 23.96 5.35 37.67
CA ASP A 132 24.62 4.63 38.75
C ASP A 132 23.58 3.85 39.52
N ALA A 133 23.60 2.51 39.37
CA ALA A 133 22.83 1.66 40.26
C ALA A 133 23.35 2.02 41.66
N PRO A 134 22.51 2.50 42.59
CA PRO A 134 22.99 2.79 43.93
C PRO A 134 23.55 1.49 44.47
N SER A 135 24.88 1.46 44.63
CA SER A 135 25.59 0.35 45.26
C SER A 135 24.87 0.02 46.56
N GLY A 136 24.68 -1.28 46.84
CA GLY A 136 23.82 -1.81 47.90
C GLY A 136 24.21 -1.47 49.35
N LEU A 137 24.79 -0.30 49.60
CA LEU A 137 25.13 0.26 50.89
C LEU A 137 24.06 1.21 51.45
N GLU A 138 23.19 1.81 50.62
CA GLU A 138 22.13 2.73 51.12
C GLU A 138 20.86 2.02 51.61
N LYS A 139 20.63 0.75 51.26
CA LYS A 139 19.45 0.01 51.74
C LYS A 139 19.48 -0.25 53.24
N ASN A 140 20.66 -0.35 53.86
CA ASN A 140 20.76 -0.60 55.30
C ASN A 140 20.47 0.64 56.13
N ASP A 141 20.82 1.84 55.66
CA ASP A 141 20.61 3.08 56.44
C ASP A 141 19.13 3.48 56.50
N TYR A 142 18.37 3.22 55.43
CA TYR A 142 16.92 3.44 55.41
C TYR A 142 16.14 2.44 56.26
N ILE A 143 16.52 1.16 56.26
CA ILE A 143 15.85 0.14 57.09
C ILE A 143 16.16 0.39 58.57
N MET A 144 17.39 0.81 58.90
CA MET A 144 17.78 1.09 60.28
C MET A 144 17.08 2.33 60.85
N ARG A 145 16.91 3.41 60.07
CA ARG A 145 16.11 4.59 60.50
C ARG A 145 14.62 4.28 60.62
N ALA A 146 14.06 3.45 59.75
CA ALA A 146 12.66 3.04 59.86
C ALA A 146 12.42 2.15 61.10
N ALA A 147 13.38 1.29 61.46
CA ALA A 147 13.30 0.46 62.67
C ALA A 147 13.38 1.30 63.95
N ASP A 148 14.22 2.34 64.00
CA ASP A 148 14.31 3.24 65.15
C ASP A 148 13.06 4.13 65.31
N SER A 149 12.42 4.53 64.21
CA SER A 149 11.14 5.24 64.21
C SER A 149 10.02 4.41 64.85
N ILE A 150 9.93 3.13 64.51
CA ILE A 150 8.88 2.22 65.04
C ILE A 150 9.14 1.91 66.52
N ARG A 151 10.42 1.78 66.92
CA ARG A 151 10.79 1.54 68.32
C ARG A 151 10.52 2.74 69.23
N SER A 152 10.63 3.96 68.70
CA SER A 152 10.25 5.19 69.41
C SER A 152 8.74 5.28 69.65
N GLU A 153 7.90 4.86 68.69
CA GLU A 153 6.44 4.92 68.85
C GLU A 153 5.92 3.85 69.83
N SER A 154 6.53 2.66 69.84
CA SER A 154 6.18 1.60 70.81
C SER A 154 6.36 2.05 72.26
N ASN A 155 7.45 2.75 72.58
CA ASN A 155 7.72 3.19 73.95
C ASN A 155 6.75 4.28 74.44
N VAL A 156 6.18 5.08 73.54
CA VAL A 156 5.21 6.15 73.88
C VAL A 156 3.84 5.56 74.22
N VAL A 157 3.43 4.47 73.54
CA VAL A 157 2.16 3.78 73.81
C VAL A 157 2.20 3.07 75.17
N ASP A 158 3.33 2.45 75.54
CA ASP A 158 3.50 1.77 76.82
C ASP A 158 3.60 2.75 78.01
N THR A 159 4.08 3.98 77.80
CA THR A 159 4.06 5.02 78.86
C THR A 159 2.66 5.60 79.06
N LEU A 160 1.85 5.72 78.01
CA LEU A 160 0.48 6.26 78.11
C LEU A 160 -0.48 5.28 78.81
N ASN A 161 -0.30 3.96 78.64
CA ASN A 161 -1.14 2.97 79.31
C ASN A 161 -0.85 2.83 80.82
N ASN A 162 0.35 3.16 81.30
CA ASN A 162 0.68 3.13 82.72
C ASN A 162 0.31 4.41 83.50
N ILE A 163 -0.27 5.41 82.83
CA ILE A 163 -0.73 6.67 83.47
C ILE A 163 -2.25 6.66 83.70
N SER A 164 -2.97 5.65 83.18
CA SER A 164 -4.43 5.55 83.24
C SER A 164 -4.97 4.50 84.24
N GLU A 165 -4.13 3.94 85.12
CA GLU A 165 -4.54 3.17 86.31
C GLU A 165 -4.38 3.97 87.61
#